data_AF-A0A2U4F3I8-F1
#
_entry.id   AF-A0A2U4F3I8-F1
#
_cell.length_a   1.000
_cell.length_b   1.000
_cell.length_c   1.000
_cell.angle_alpha   90.00
_cell.angle_beta   90.00
_cell.angle_gamma   90.00
#
_symmetry.space_group_name_H-M   'P 1'
#
loop_
_entity.id
_entity.type
_entity.pdbx_description
1 polymer ?
#
loop_
_entity_poly.entity_id
_entity_poly.type
_entity_poly.pdbx_seq_one_letter_code
_entity_poly.pdbx_strand_id
1 'polypeptide(L)'
;MKKGTIRPIPIVFLLNIVTCGWYYLYWIYKTSSEIKDFTEREDLNPALELILGIITCGLYFKYWYYKYGKIVYKEMPLKVGMNNTEDKTIILVIIDILVAVIYYFNIMINVLFLTLVLYENALTEENLMNLFSLIPTGLIFIVNISSLIMQDKLNNIWKYIQ
;
A
#
# COMPACT_ATOMS: atom_id res chain seq x y z
N MET A 1 8.19 -9.48 22.97
CA MET A 1 7.32 -8.56 22.18
C MET A 1 7.98 -7.19 22.03
N LYS A 2 8.37 -6.80 20.82
CA LYS A 2 8.90 -5.47 20.53
C LYS A 2 7.76 -4.56 20.06
N LYS A 3 7.58 -3.41 20.73
CA LYS A 3 6.59 -2.40 20.35
C LYS A 3 6.97 -1.75 19.00
N GLY A 4 5.99 -1.62 18.11
CA GLY A 4 6.15 -0.89 16.84
C GLY A 4 6.17 0.63 17.03
N THR A 5 6.45 1.36 15.95
CA THR A 5 6.50 2.83 15.98
C THR A 5 5.12 3.45 15.75
N ILE A 6 4.77 4.45 16.54
CA ILE A 6 3.56 5.24 16.36
C ILE A 6 3.83 6.28 15.27
N ARG A 7 3.04 6.26 14.20
CA ARG A 7 3.19 7.18 13.07
C ARG A 7 1.93 8.03 12.91
N PRO A 8 1.98 9.36 13.11
CA PRO A 8 0.81 10.22 12.90
C PRO A 8 0.29 10.12 11.47
N ILE A 9 -1.02 9.92 11.31
CA ILE A 9 -1.67 9.75 10.00
C ILE A 9 -1.39 10.92 9.04
N PRO A 10 -1.44 12.20 9.47
CA PRO A 10 -1.12 13.32 8.59
C PRO A 10 0.31 13.29 8.04
N ILE A 11 1.27 12.82 8.85
CA ILE A 11 2.67 12.71 8.44
C ILE A 11 2.83 11.59 7.41
N VAL A 12 2.20 10.44 7.66
CA VAL A 12 2.20 9.31 6.72
C VAL A 12 1.58 9.70 5.38
N PHE A 13 0.46 10.44 5.42
CA PHE A 13 -0.18 10.98 4.22
C PHE A 13 0.75 11.93 3.46
N LEU A 14 1.34 12.91 4.16
CA LEU A 14 2.24 13.89 3.57
C LEU A 14 3.47 13.22 2.95
N LEU A 15 4.08 12.25 3.63
CA LEU A 15 5.25 11.52 3.11
C LEU A 15 4.93 10.74 1.83
N ASN A 16 3.74 10.14 1.73
CA ASN A 16 3.33 9.48 0.48
C ASN A 16 3.23 10.48 -0.68
N ILE A 17 2.72 11.70 -0.44
CA ILE A 17 2.66 12.74 -1.48
C ILE A 17 4.07 13.22 -1.85
N VAL A 18 4.89 13.57 -0.87
CA VAL A 18 6.23 14.14 -1.09
C VAL A 18 7.16 13.14 -1.80
N THR A 19 7.01 11.85 -1.51
CA THR A 19 7.84 10.81 -2.13
C THR A 19 7.25 10.24 -3.41
N CYS A 20 6.17 10.82 -3.96
CA CYS A 20 5.44 10.28 -5.11
C CYS A 20 5.15 8.78 -4.93
N GLY A 21 4.72 8.39 -3.74
CA GLY A 21 4.34 7.02 -3.44
C GLY A 21 5.43 6.03 -3.08
N TRP A 22 6.71 6.38 -3.22
CA TRP A 22 7.80 5.48 -2.84
C TRP A 22 7.79 5.14 -1.34
N TYR A 23 7.31 6.06 -0.50
CA TYR A 23 7.16 5.83 0.93
C TYR A 23 6.26 4.63 1.26
N TYR A 24 5.25 4.32 0.45
CA TYR A 24 4.37 3.16 0.67
C TYR A 24 5.12 1.83 0.67
N LEU A 25 6.10 1.67 -0.23
CA LEU A 25 6.92 0.46 -0.28
C LEU A 25 7.75 0.30 1.01
N TYR A 26 8.36 1.40 1.46
CA TYR A 26 9.03 1.45 2.75
C TYR A 26 8.07 1.12 3.90
N TRP A 27 6.86 1.67 3.87
CA TRP A 27 5.84 1.45 4.89
C TRP A 27 5.39 -0.01 4.97
N ILE A 28 5.18 -0.68 3.82
CA ILE A 28 4.83 -2.12 3.77
C ILE A 28 5.92 -2.95 4.44
N TYR A 29 7.19 -2.73 4.07
CA TYR A 29 8.31 -3.46 4.68
C TYR A 29 8.40 -3.21 6.17
N LYS A 30 8.36 -1.93 6.59
CA LYS A 30 8.54 -1.56 7.98
C LYS A 30 7.40 -2.08 8.86
N THR A 31 6.17 -1.94 8.39
CA THR A 31 4.97 -2.45 9.09
C THR A 31 5.00 -3.97 9.19
N SER A 32 5.38 -4.67 8.12
CA SER A 32 5.53 -6.13 8.15
C SER A 32 6.57 -6.58 9.18
N SER A 33 7.70 -5.87 9.26
CA SER A 33 8.76 -6.14 10.24
C SER A 33 8.29 -5.90 11.68
N GLU A 34 7.56 -4.81 11.94
CA GLU A 34 7.03 -4.53 13.27
C GLU A 34 5.99 -5.55 13.71
N ILE A 35 5.11 -5.96 12.79
CA ILE A 35 4.12 -7.00 13.06
C ILE A 35 4.81 -8.33 13.33
N LYS A 36 5.84 -8.69 12.55
CA LYS A 36 6.67 -9.88 12.78
C LYS A 36 7.30 -9.85 14.18
N ASP A 37 8.03 -8.79 14.51
CA ASP A 37 8.74 -8.67 15.79
C ASP A 37 7.78 -8.66 17.00
N PHE A 38 6.57 -8.14 16.81
CA PHE A 38 5.56 -8.11 17.86
C PHE A 38 4.83 -9.45 18.03
N THR A 39 4.43 -10.08 16.92
CA THR A 39 3.73 -11.35 16.93
C THR A 39 4.65 -12.54 17.21
N GLU A 40 5.98 -12.34 17.05
CA GLU A 40 7.02 -13.37 17.19
C GLU A 40 6.80 -14.53 16.20
N ARG A 41 6.27 -14.20 15.02
CA ARG A 41 5.95 -15.14 13.95
C ARG A 41 7.12 -15.33 13.00
N GLU A 42 7.66 -16.54 12.93
CA GLU A 42 8.77 -16.85 12.01
C GLU A 42 8.31 -16.98 10.55
N ASP A 43 7.04 -17.30 10.32
CA ASP A 43 6.45 -17.47 8.99
C ASP A 43 6.26 -16.16 8.22
N LEU A 44 6.42 -15.01 8.88
CA LEU A 44 6.38 -13.70 8.24
C LEU A 44 7.77 -13.34 7.71
N ASN A 45 7.85 -12.96 6.43
CA ASN A 45 9.09 -12.49 5.83
C ASN A 45 8.90 -11.11 5.16
N PRO A 46 9.14 -10.01 5.88
CA PRO A 46 8.92 -8.64 5.38
C PRO A 46 9.60 -8.32 4.05
N ALA A 47 10.81 -8.85 3.84
CA ALA A 47 11.56 -8.62 2.61
C ALA A 47 10.92 -9.36 1.43
N LEU A 48 10.58 -10.64 1.62
CA LEU A 48 9.92 -11.45 0.60
C LEU A 48 8.56 -10.86 0.21
N GLU A 49 7.78 -10.42 1.19
CA GLU A 49 6.46 -9.80 0.99
C GLU A 49 6.56 -8.52 0.13
N LEU A 50 7.58 -7.69 0.38
CA LEU A 50 7.84 -6.51 -0.43
C LEU A 50 8.26 -6.88 -1.86
N ILE A 51 9.19 -7.84 -2.00
CA ILE A 51 9.68 -8.30 -3.30
C ILE A 51 8.55 -8.87 -4.15
N LEU A 52 7.70 -9.73 -3.57
CA LEU A 52 6.50 -10.24 -4.25
C LEU A 52 5.55 -9.11 -4.65
N GLY A 53 5.38 -8.13 -3.78
CA GLY A 53 4.69 -6.88 -4.07
C GLY A 53 5.17 -6.23 -5.36
N ILE A 54 6.48 -6.00 -5.48
CA ILE A 54 7.09 -5.33 -6.64
C ILE A 54 7.02 -6.20 -7.90
N ILE A 55 7.40 -7.48 -7.81
CA ILE A 55 7.44 -8.41 -8.96
C ILE A 55 6.06 -8.61 -9.57
N THR A 56 5.00 -8.60 -8.75
CA THR A 56 3.61 -8.75 -9.21
C THR A 56 2.95 -7.41 -9.55
N CYS A 57 3.73 -6.33 -9.72
CA CYS A 57 3.24 -4.97 -10.00
C CYS A 57 2.17 -4.51 -8.98
N GLY A 58 2.36 -4.86 -7.71
CA GLY A 58 1.47 -4.52 -6.61
C GLY A 58 0.21 -5.37 -6.50
N LEU A 59 0.02 -6.43 -7.31
CA LEU A 59 -1.09 -7.38 -7.12
C LEU A 59 -0.97 -8.14 -5.79
N TYR A 60 0.25 -8.52 -5.41
CA TYR A 60 0.49 -9.20 -4.14
C TYR A 60 0.14 -8.33 -2.92
N PHE A 61 0.18 -7.00 -3.02
CA PHE A 61 -0.21 -6.14 -1.90
C PHE A 61 -1.68 -6.29 -1.48
N LYS A 62 -2.58 -6.75 -2.37
CA LYS A 62 -3.98 -7.06 -2.03
C LYS A 62 -4.03 -8.24 -1.06
N TYR A 63 -3.26 -9.28 -1.39
CA TYR A 63 -3.11 -10.46 -0.53
C TYR A 63 -2.42 -10.08 0.80
N TRP A 64 -1.41 -9.21 0.74
CA TRP A 64 -0.76 -8.68 1.94
C TRP A 64 -1.77 -7.99 2.87
N TYR A 65 -2.65 -7.13 2.36
CA TYR A 65 -3.70 -6.49 3.16
C TYR A 65 -4.65 -7.48 3.81
N TYR A 66 -5.00 -8.56 3.09
CA TYR A 66 -5.82 -9.62 3.66
C TYR A 66 -5.10 -10.35 4.80
N LYS A 67 -3.85 -10.78 4.55
CA LYS A 67 -3.03 -11.53 5.51
C LYS A 67 -2.72 -10.69 6.76
N TYR A 68 -2.12 -9.52 6.56
CA TYR A 68 -1.73 -8.64 7.65
C TYR A 68 -2.94 -7.94 8.29
N GLY A 69 -4.02 -7.69 7.56
CA GLY A 69 -5.26 -7.19 8.15
C GLY A 69 -5.85 -8.15 9.17
N LYS A 70 -5.89 -9.46 8.87
CA LYS A 70 -6.31 -10.45 9.88
C LYS A 70 -5.42 -10.43 11.12
N ILE A 71 -4.11 -10.32 10.95
CA ILE A 71 -3.18 -10.27 12.07
C ILE A 71 -3.43 -9.01 12.91
N VAL A 72 -3.53 -7.84 12.29
CA VAL A 72 -3.71 -6.55 12.99
C VAL A 72 -5.09 -6.40 13.62
N TYR A 73 -6.16 -6.90 12.98
CA TYR A 73 -7.53 -6.76 13.51
C TYR A 73 -7.96 -7.93 14.40
N LYS A 74 -7.34 -9.11 14.32
CA LYS A 74 -7.73 -10.25 15.15
C LYS A 74 -6.65 -10.66 16.14
N GLU A 75 -5.48 -11.01 15.62
CA GLU A 75 -4.43 -11.63 16.45
C GLU A 75 -3.79 -10.63 17.43
N MET A 76 -3.41 -9.44 16.95
CA MET A 76 -2.72 -8.44 17.78
C MET A 76 -3.58 -7.90 18.92
N PRO A 77 -4.87 -7.52 18.72
CA PRO A 77 -5.72 -7.06 19.81
C PRO A 77 -5.94 -8.13 20.88
N LEU A 78 -6.13 -9.39 20.46
CA LEU A 78 -6.24 -10.53 21.38
C LEU A 78 -4.96 -10.73 22.19
N LYS A 79 -3.78 -10.63 21.55
CA LYS A 79 -2.46 -10.78 22.22
C LYS A 79 -2.21 -9.72 23.28
N VAL A 80 -2.80 -8.52 23.15
CA VAL A 80 -2.68 -7.44 24.15
C VAL A 80 -3.87 -7.36 25.11
N GLY A 81 -4.88 -8.23 25.01
CA GLY A 81 -6.09 -8.15 25.82
C GLY A 81 -7.01 -6.97 25.49
N MET A 82 -6.85 -6.36 24.31
CA MET A 82 -7.75 -5.32 23.81
C MET A 82 -9.01 -5.96 23.25
N ASN A 83 -10.18 -5.59 23.78
CA ASN A 83 -11.45 -5.98 23.19
C ASN A 83 -11.58 -5.33 21.81
N ASN A 84 -11.64 -6.15 20.75
CA ASN A 84 -11.78 -5.66 19.39
C ASN A 84 -12.94 -6.36 18.69
N THR A 85 -14.03 -5.62 18.49
CA THR A 85 -15.21 -6.07 17.75
C THR A 85 -15.17 -5.69 16.27
N GLU A 86 -14.24 -4.79 15.89
CA GLU A 86 -14.11 -4.33 14.51
C GLU A 86 -13.16 -5.21 13.70
N ASP A 87 -13.58 -5.64 12.51
CA ASP A 87 -12.73 -6.27 11.49
C ASP A 87 -12.88 -5.50 10.17
N LYS A 88 -11.90 -4.64 9.86
CA LYS A 88 -11.86 -3.87 8.61
C LYS A 88 -11.03 -4.55 7.54
N THR A 89 -10.55 -5.78 7.75
CA THR A 89 -9.65 -6.47 6.82
C THR A 89 -10.19 -6.52 5.38
N ILE A 90 -11.46 -6.89 5.22
CA ILE A 90 -12.09 -6.98 3.88
C ILE A 90 -12.20 -5.59 3.25
N ILE A 91 -12.51 -4.56 4.04
CA ILE A 91 -12.59 -3.18 3.56
C ILE A 91 -11.22 -2.71 3.04
N LEU A 92 -10.13 -3.02 3.74
CA LEU A 92 -8.77 -2.70 3.29
C LEU A 92 -8.47 -3.31 1.92
N VAL A 93 -8.86 -4.57 1.71
CA VAL A 93 -8.65 -5.29 0.45
C VAL A 93 -9.51 -4.70 -0.67
N ILE A 94 -10.78 -4.42 -0.41
CA ILE A 94 -11.69 -3.84 -1.42
C ILE A 94 -11.18 -2.47 -1.88
N ILE A 95 -10.79 -1.60 -0.94
CA ILE A 95 -10.23 -0.28 -1.27
C ILE A 95 -8.97 -0.43 -2.11
N ASP A 96 -8.06 -1.34 -1.75
CA ASP A 96 -6.82 -1.56 -2.50
C ASP A 96 -7.08 -2.13 -3.91
N ILE A 97 -8.06 -3.01 -4.06
CA ILE A 97 -8.50 -3.52 -5.38
C ILE A 97 -9.08 -2.39 -6.23
N LEU A 98 -9.97 -1.56 -5.67
CA LEU A 98 -10.58 -0.45 -6.41
C LEU A 98 -9.52 0.55 -6.90
N VAL A 99 -8.57 0.91 -6.04
CA VAL A 99 -7.45 1.78 -6.41
C VAL A 99 -6.63 1.15 -7.53
N ALA A 100 -6.34 -0.16 -7.44
CA ALA A 100 -5.61 -0.86 -8.49
C ALA A 100 -6.38 -0.92 -9.81
N VAL A 101 -7.69 -1.18 -9.79
CA VAL A 101 -8.52 -1.21 -11.01
C VAL A 101 -8.50 0.15 -11.70
N ILE A 102 -8.69 1.25 -10.95
CA ILE A 102 -8.62 2.61 -11.48
C ILE A 102 -7.25 2.87 -12.12
N TYR A 103 -6.18 2.48 -11.43
CA TYR A 103 -4.80 2.64 -11.90
C TYR A 103 -4.53 1.86 -13.21
N TYR A 104 -4.82 0.56 -13.23
CA TYR A 104 -4.59 -0.28 -14.40
C TYR A 104 -5.47 0.15 -15.58
N PHE A 105 -6.71 0.58 -15.31
CA PHE A 105 -7.60 1.12 -16.32
C PHE A 105 -7.05 2.43 -16.92
N ASN A 106 -6.55 3.34 -16.09
CA ASN A 106 -5.93 4.59 -16.55
C ASN A 106 -4.70 4.33 -17.43
N ILE A 107 -3.82 3.41 -17.02
CA ILE A 107 -2.68 2.99 -17.86
C ILE A 107 -3.15 2.45 -19.20
N MET A 108 -4.16 1.55 -19.20
CA MET A 108 -4.66 0.94 -20.41
C MET A 108 -5.21 1.98 -21.40
N ILE A 109 -6.00 2.95 -20.93
CA ILE A 109 -6.54 4.04 -21.76
C ILE A 109 -5.42 4.93 -22.32
N ASN A 110 -4.42 5.26 -21.51
CA ASN A 110 -3.31 6.10 -21.95
C ASN A 110 -2.41 5.39 -22.98
N VAL A 111 -2.16 4.09 -22.82
CA VAL A 111 -1.43 3.28 -23.82
C VAL A 111 -2.20 3.19 -25.13
N LEU A 112 -3.53 3.02 -25.07
CA LEU A 112 -4.39 3.03 -26.25
C LEU A 112 -4.34 4.38 -26.96
N PHE A 113 -4.46 5.49 -26.21
CA PHE A 113 -4.38 6.84 -26.76
C PHE A 113 -3.04 7.09 -27.46
N LEU A 114 -1.92 6.74 -26.81
CA LEU A 114 -0.59 6.84 -27.42
C LEU A 114 -0.49 6.04 -28.71
N THR A 115 -1.01 4.81 -28.72
CA THR A 115 -0.98 3.95 -29.92
C THR A 115 -1.76 4.57 -31.08
N LEU A 116 -2.92 5.17 -30.81
CA LEU A 116 -3.72 5.89 -31.81
C LEU A 116 -2.98 7.12 -32.36
N VAL A 117 -2.35 7.90 -31.48
CA VAL A 117 -1.58 9.09 -31.89
C VAL A 117 -0.39 8.72 -32.79
N LEU A 118 0.30 7.62 -32.48
CA LEU A 118 1.42 7.11 -33.29
C LEU A 118 0.99 6.46 -34.60
N TYR A 119 -0.28 6.04 -34.70
CA TYR A 119 -0.83 5.51 -35.95
C TYR A 119 -1.09 6.63 -36.97
N GLU A 120 -1.60 7.77 -36.52
CA GLU A 120 -1.89 8.90 -37.42
C GLU A 120 -0.68 9.81 -37.67
N ASN A 121 0.25 9.93 -36.71
CA ASN A 121 1.36 10.87 -36.77
C ASN A 121 2.71 10.20 -36.46
N ALA A 122 3.80 10.68 -37.08
CA ALA A 122 5.15 10.32 -36.66
C ALA A 122 5.43 10.80 -35.22
N LEU A 123 6.30 10.10 -34.48
CA LEU A 123 6.64 10.43 -33.10
C LEU A 123 7.23 11.86 -33.02
N THR A 124 6.47 12.80 -32.47
CA THR A 124 6.91 14.16 -32.17
C THR A 124 7.41 14.29 -30.72
N GLU A 125 8.23 15.29 -30.42
CA GLU A 125 8.67 15.56 -29.04
C GLU A 125 7.50 15.85 -28.08
N GLU A 126 6.41 16.41 -28.59
CA GLU A 126 5.16 16.62 -27.84
C GLU A 126 4.51 15.30 -27.41
N ASN A 127 4.46 14.30 -28.31
CA ASN A 127 3.96 12.96 -28.01
C ASN A 127 4.86 12.21 -27.01
N LEU A 128 6.18 12.47 -27.07
CA LEU A 128 7.17 11.96 -26.13
C LEU A 128 7.00 12.56 -24.73
N MET A 129 6.69 13.86 -24.62
CA MET A 129 6.38 14.50 -23.33
C MET A 129 5.07 13.97 -22.72
N ASN A 130 4.06 13.66 -23.54
CA ASN A 130 2.84 12.99 -23.09
C ASN A 130 3.13 11.58 -22.52
N LEU A 131 4.13 10.87 -23.04
CA LEU A 131 4.60 9.58 -22.49
C LEU A 131 5.22 9.73 -21.10
N PHE A 132 5.99 10.79 -20.87
CA PHE A 132 6.55 11.06 -19.54
C PHE A 132 5.48 11.51 -18.54
N SER A 133 4.35 12.08 -18.97
CA SER A 133 3.22 12.41 -18.08
C SER A 133 2.43 11.19 -17.56
N LEU A 134 2.61 10.05 -18.22
CA LEU A 134 1.99 8.74 -17.94
C LEU A 134 2.65 8.02 -16.75
N ILE A 135 3.91 8.36 -16.44
CA ILE A 135 4.69 7.78 -15.34
C ILE A 135 4.34 8.43 -13.98
N PRO A 136 4.21 9.78 -13.86
CA PRO A 136 3.78 10.48 -12.65
C PRO A 136 2.34 10.15 -12.23
N THR A 137 1.40 10.02 -13.16
CA THR A 137 -0.02 9.72 -12.82
C THR A 137 -0.19 8.37 -12.15
N GLY A 138 0.76 7.44 -12.36
CA GLY A 138 0.81 6.16 -11.65
C GLY A 138 1.43 6.17 -10.26
N LEU A 139 2.35 7.11 -10.02
CA LEU A 139 3.07 7.25 -8.75
C LEU A 139 2.33 8.17 -7.75
N ILE A 140 1.51 9.09 -8.27
CA ILE A 140 0.75 10.09 -7.49
C ILE A 140 -0.44 9.49 -6.71
N PHE A 141 -0.89 8.27 -7.00
CA PHE A 141 -2.03 7.64 -6.29
C PHE A 141 -1.68 6.62 -5.21
N ILE A 142 -0.44 6.63 -4.74
CA ILE A 142 0.03 5.76 -3.65
C ILE A 142 -0.23 6.39 -2.26
N VAL A 143 -1.24 7.26 -2.13
CA VAL A 143 -1.95 7.34 -0.84
C VAL A 143 -2.95 6.20 -0.84
N ASN A 144 -2.47 5.01 -0.52
CA ASN A 144 -3.37 3.90 -0.31
C ASN A 144 -4.12 4.16 1.00
N ILE A 145 -5.39 4.56 0.91
CA ILE A 145 -6.25 4.81 2.07
C ILE A 145 -6.23 3.59 3.01
N SER A 146 -6.09 2.38 2.48
CA SER A 146 -5.92 1.15 3.27
C SER A 146 -4.69 1.19 4.19
N SER A 147 -3.58 1.77 3.74
CA SER A 147 -2.37 1.94 4.57
C SER A 147 -2.61 2.89 5.75
N LEU A 148 -3.38 3.97 5.53
CA LEU A 148 -3.72 4.92 6.59
C LEU A 148 -4.66 4.30 7.63
N ILE A 149 -5.70 3.58 7.17
CA ILE A 149 -6.63 2.87 8.05
C ILE A 149 -5.89 1.81 8.88
N MET A 150 -5.00 1.05 8.24
CA MET A 150 -4.18 0.05 8.94
C MET A 150 -3.24 0.71 9.94
N GLN A 151 -2.58 1.80 9.57
CA GLN A 151 -1.66 2.52 10.46
C GLN A 151 -2.40 3.12 11.66
N ASP A 152 -3.64 3.58 11.49
CA ASP A 152 -4.46 4.07 12.61
C ASP A 152 -4.76 2.94 13.61
N LYS A 153 -5.16 1.77 13.12
CA LYS A 153 -5.37 0.59 13.97
C LYS A 153 -4.10 0.18 14.69
N LEU A 154 -2.97 0.14 13.99
CA LEU A 154 -1.66 -0.15 14.58
C LEU A 154 -1.28 0.87 15.67
N ASN A 155 -1.48 2.17 15.42
CA ASN A 155 -1.23 3.21 16.41
C ASN A 155 -2.06 2.99 17.68
N ASN A 156 -3.33 2.61 17.55
CA ASN A 156 -4.20 2.33 18.70
C ASN A 156 -3.69 1.13 19.51
N ILE A 157 -3.21 0.08 18.83
CA ILE A 157 -2.59 -1.07 19.51
C ILE A 157 -1.28 -0.67 20.20
N TRP A 158 -0.40 0.06 19.50
CA TRP A 158 0.89 0.50 20.06
C TRP A 158 0.74 1.44 21.26
N LYS A 159 -0.28 2.29 21.27
CA LYS A 159 -0.60 3.14 22.43
C LYS A 159 -1.09 2.35 23.63
N TYR A 160 -1.78 1.22 23.39
CA TYR A 160 -2.30 0.36 24.46
C TYR A 160 -1.19 -0.42 25.18
N ILE A 161 -0.15 -0.82 24.44
CA ILE A 161 1.03 -1.48 25.01
C ILE A 161 1.87 -0.42 25.74
N GLN A 162 1.89 -0.47 27.07
CA GLN A 162 2.74 0.38 27.92
C GLN A 162 4.22 0.06 27.67
#